data_AF-A0A229SAM9-F1
#
_entry.id   AF-A0A229SAM9-F1
#
_cell.length_a   1.000
_cell.length_b   1.000
_cell.length_c   1.000
_cell.angle_alpha   90.00
_cell.angle_beta   90.00
_cell.angle_gamma   90.00
#
_symmetry.space_group_name_H-M   'P 1'
#
loop_
_entity.id
_entity.type
_entity.pdbx_description
1 polymer ?
#
loop_
_entity_poly.entity_id
_entity_poly.type
_entity_poly.pdbx_seq_one_letter_code
_entity_poly.pdbx_strand_id
1 'polypeptide(L)'
;MGGDFLAAVTERQRQRLLDLGKHVDHVAGSTLLNQGDPAPPVLILRSGFVKALRAAQGGTSPMIVDLLGAGDVLGVEDCLARRSSQLSYVATKPARVLEIPQNAFRGFLDDDKQAMALITVDLAVRLRLRNVALGFATAKVRSRLTAYLTRLQALHGIPGDGGVVIDVGLNHADLASAIGASAASVNAVMAKLKNEGFLATGYKTIHVKKRLREDGPPLSPAPAARPRRIPQMRIGRRIAMG
;
A
#
# COMPACT_ATOMS: atom_id res chain seq x y z
N MET A 1 -8.65 3.81 -4.42
CA MET A 1 -8.58 3.86 -2.95
C MET A 1 -7.88 2.58 -2.52
N GLY A 2 -6.62 2.68 -2.09
CA GLY A 2 -5.97 1.65 -1.28
C GLY A 2 -5.70 2.30 0.07
N GLY A 3 -6.04 1.63 1.16
CA GLY A 3 -5.57 2.01 2.48
C GLY A 3 -6.42 2.99 3.30
N ASP A 4 -7.75 2.84 3.36
CA ASP A 4 -8.44 3.41 4.54
C ASP A 4 -9.65 2.59 5.00
N PHE A 5 -9.43 1.30 5.24
CA PHE A 5 -10.46 0.43 5.81
C PHE A 5 -10.98 0.99 7.13
N LEU A 6 -10.09 1.52 7.97
CA LEU A 6 -10.46 2.08 9.26
C LEU A 6 -11.27 3.38 9.15
N ALA A 7 -11.06 4.26 8.16
CA ALA A 7 -11.97 5.39 7.96
C ALA A 7 -13.25 5.01 7.23
N ALA A 8 -13.24 3.93 6.46
CA ALA A 8 -14.43 3.46 5.75
C ALA A 8 -15.45 2.77 6.67
N VAL A 9 -14.99 2.18 7.78
CA VAL A 9 -15.88 1.60 8.79
C VAL A 9 -16.48 2.67 9.71
N THR A 10 -17.69 2.41 10.20
CA THR A 10 -18.38 3.21 11.22
C THR A 10 -17.61 3.22 12.53
N GLU A 11 -17.90 4.19 13.40
CA GLU A 11 -17.25 4.26 14.71
C GLU A 11 -17.52 3.02 15.59
N ARG A 12 -18.73 2.46 15.50
CA ARG A 12 -19.07 1.20 16.18
C ARG A 12 -18.23 0.02 15.67
N GLN A 13 -18.07 -0.10 14.36
CA GLN A 13 -17.22 -1.14 13.75
C GLN A 13 -15.75 -0.94 14.13
N ARG A 14 -15.27 0.32 14.12
CA ARG A 14 -13.91 0.67 14.54
C ARG A 14 -13.66 0.23 15.97
N GLN A 15 -14.55 0.58 16.91
CA GLN A 15 -14.41 0.20 18.31
C GLN A 15 -14.40 -1.32 18.47
N ARG A 16 -15.32 -2.03 17.79
CA ARG A 16 -15.37 -3.49 17.80
C ARG A 16 -14.06 -4.11 17.29
N LEU A 17 -13.46 -3.59 16.23
CA LEU A 17 -12.17 -4.05 15.74
C LEU A 17 -11.06 -3.83 16.78
N LEU A 18 -11.03 -2.66 17.43
CA LEU A 18 -10.06 -2.35 18.48
C LEU A 18 -10.18 -3.32 19.66
N ASP A 19 -11.40 -3.67 20.06
CA ASP A 19 -11.66 -4.60 21.17
C ASP A 19 -11.26 -6.05 20.84
N LEU A 20 -11.24 -6.42 19.55
CA LEU A 20 -10.86 -7.77 19.09
C LEU A 20 -9.35 -7.96 18.91
N GLY A 21 -8.58 -6.87 18.95
CA GLY A 21 -7.15 -6.90 18.63
C GLY A 21 -6.26 -6.36 19.73
N LYS A 22 -4.95 -6.48 19.51
CA LYS A 22 -3.92 -5.86 20.35
C LYS A 22 -3.03 -4.96 19.52
N HIS A 23 -2.57 -3.87 20.13
CA HIS A 23 -1.62 -2.96 19.47
C HIS A 23 -0.20 -3.51 19.57
N VAL A 24 0.50 -3.53 18.43
CA VAL A 24 1.89 -3.99 18.34
C VAL A 24 2.70 -3.00 17.50
N ASP A 25 3.86 -2.65 18.02
CA ASP A 25 4.81 -1.76 17.36
C ASP A 25 5.96 -2.58 16.74
N HIS A 26 6.33 -2.21 15.52
CA HIS A 26 7.39 -2.84 14.73
C HIS A 26 8.43 -1.82 14.31
N VAL A 27 9.70 -2.14 14.49
CA VAL A 27 10.81 -1.34 13.99
C VAL A 27 11.01 -1.57 12.50
N ALA A 28 11.62 -0.60 11.80
CA ALA A 28 11.93 -0.80 10.39
C ALA A 28 12.84 -2.03 10.19
N GLY A 29 12.49 -2.88 9.22
CA GLY A 29 13.20 -4.12 8.90
C GLY A 29 12.69 -5.35 9.67
N SER A 30 11.86 -5.20 10.71
CA SER A 30 11.31 -6.37 11.40
C SER A 30 10.25 -7.07 10.56
N THR A 31 10.22 -8.40 10.64
CA THR A 31 9.18 -9.24 10.06
C THR A 31 7.96 -9.27 10.98
N LEU A 32 6.78 -8.98 10.43
CA LEU A 32 5.50 -9.04 11.12
C LEU A 32 4.93 -10.46 11.07
N LEU A 33 5.00 -11.10 9.89
CA LEU A 33 4.54 -12.46 9.64
C LEU A 33 5.45 -13.11 8.59
N ASN A 34 5.65 -14.41 8.69
CA ASN A 34 6.36 -15.20 7.71
C ASN A 34 5.39 -15.96 6.81
N GLN A 35 5.76 -16.07 5.53
CA GLN A 35 5.14 -17.03 4.64
C GLN A 35 5.23 -18.44 5.26
N GLY A 36 4.10 -19.13 5.30
CA GLY A 36 3.97 -20.46 5.90
C GLY A 36 3.42 -20.47 7.32
N ASP A 37 3.36 -19.32 8.02
CA ASP A 37 2.82 -19.27 9.37
C ASP A 37 1.40 -19.84 9.42
N PRO A 38 1.10 -20.80 10.32
CA PRO A 38 -0.22 -21.40 10.42
C PRO A 38 -1.20 -20.44 11.12
N ALA A 39 -2.39 -20.27 10.54
CA ALA A 39 -3.45 -19.40 11.05
C ALA A 39 -2.96 -17.98 11.43
N PRO A 40 -2.33 -17.24 10.49
CA PRO A 40 -1.78 -15.93 10.79
C PRO A 40 -2.87 -14.94 11.21
N PRO A 41 -2.61 -14.02 12.17
CA PRO A 41 -3.54 -12.95 12.49
C PRO A 41 -3.74 -12.02 11.28
N VAL A 42 -4.87 -11.31 11.29
CA VAL A 42 -5.10 -10.18 10.39
C VAL A 42 -4.50 -8.95 11.02
N LEU A 43 -3.74 -8.17 10.24
CA LEU A 43 -3.08 -6.96 10.75
C LEU A 43 -3.72 -5.73 10.11
N ILE A 44 -4.15 -4.78 10.93
CA ILE A 44 -4.60 -3.47 10.43
C ILE A 44 -3.48 -2.46 10.67
N LEU A 45 -2.91 -1.92 9.59
CA LEU A 45 -1.79 -0.99 9.67
C LEU A 45 -2.28 0.39 10.10
N ARG A 46 -1.85 0.87 11.27
CA ARG A 46 -2.26 2.17 11.84
C ARG A 46 -1.33 3.31 11.41
N SER A 47 -0.05 3.00 11.22
CA SER A 47 0.95 3.94 10.71
C SER A 47 2.16 3.18 10.18
N GLY A 48 2.96 3.82 9.33
CA GLY A 48 4.16 3.23 8.76
C GLY A 48 3.90 2.57 7.41
N PHE A 49 4.86 1.75 6.97
CA PHE A 49 4.80 1.04 5.69
C PHE A 49 5.33 -0.38 5.85
N VAL A 50 4.68 -1.32 5.17
CA VAL A 50 5.00 -2.74 5.18
C VAL A 50 5.03 -3.26 3.75
N LYS A 51 6.09 -3.95 3.36
CA LYS A 51 6.15 -4.67 2.08
C LYS A 51 5.66 -6.10 2.26
N ALA A 52 4.83 -6.58 1.33
CA ALA A 52 4.43 -7.97 1.25
C ALA A 52 5.34 -8.70 0.26
N LEU A 53 5.94 -9.80 0.70
CA LEU A 53 6.94 -10.57 0.00
C LEU A 53 6.41 -11.97 -0.30
N ARG A 54 6.66 -12.45 -1.51
CA ARG A 54 6.47 -13.84 -1.89
C ARG A 54 7.84 -14.46 -2.12
N ALA A 55 8.10 -15.62 -1.51
CA ALA A 55 9.29 -16.39 -1.82
C ALA A 55 9.30 -16.76 -3.32
N ALA A 56 10.41 -16.49 -3.99
CA ALA A 56 10.62 -16.93 -5.36
C ALA A 56 10.98 -18.42 -5.39
N GLN A 57 10.70 -19.09 -6.51
CA GLN A 57 11.16 -20.46 -6.70
C GLN A 57 12.68 -20.51 -6.96
N GLY A 58 13.32 -21.61 -6.57
CA GLY A 58 14.73 -21.87 -6.92
C GLY A 58 15.76 -20.99 -6.19
N GLY A 59 15.47 -20.51 -4.98
CA GLY A 59 16.45 -19.79 -4.14
C GLY A 59 16.76 -18.36 -4.58
N THR A 60 15.99 -17.80 -5.53
CA THR A 60 16.10 -16.39 -5.91
C THR A 60 15.54 -15.50 -4.79
N SER A 61 16.00 -14.24 -4.75
CA SER A 61 15.46 -13.25 -3.81
C SER A 61 13.93 -13.16 -3.89
N PRO A 62 13.23 -12.96 -2.76
CA PRO A 62 11.78 -12.85 -2.74
C PRO A 62 11.31 -11.66 -3.57
N MET A 63 10.09 -11.76 -4.09
CA MET A 63 9.43 -10.73 -4.90
C MET A 63 8.51 -9.90 -4.00
N ILE A 64 8.59 -8.58 -4.09
CA ILE A 64 7.59 -7.69 -3.48
C ILE A 64 6.33 -7.73 -4.35
N VAL A 65 5.22 -8.13 -3.77
CA VAL A 65 3.92 -8.23 -4.46
C VAL A 65 2.98 -7.08 -4.13
N ASP A 66 3.19 -6.42 -2.98
CA ASP A 66 2.44 -5.23 -2.58
C ASP A 66 3.23 -4.37 -1.59
N LEU A 67 2.87 -3.10 -1.52
CA LEU A 67 3.34 -2.16 -0.50
C LEU A 67 2.12 -1.59 0.19
N LEU A 68 2.08 -1.72 1.51
CA LEU A 68 0.95 -1.37 2.35
C LEU A 68 1.30 -0.18 3.23
N GLY A 69 0.35 0.74 3.38
CA GLY A 69 0.44 1.93 4.22
C GLY A 69 -0.63 1.96 5.31
N ALA A 70 -0.67 3.05 6.08
CA ALA A 70 -1.71 3.27 7.08
C ALA A 70 -3.11 3.09 6.46
N GLY A 71 -4.00 2.40 7.19
CA GLY A 71 -5.36 2.09 6.78
C GLY A 71 -5.52 0.79 5.97
N ASP A 72 -4.43 0.16 5.53
CA ASP A 72 -4.47 -1.15 4.88
C ASP A 72 -4.69 -2.30 5.87
N VAL A 73 -5.31 -3.38 5.37
CA VAL A 73 -5.53 -4.64 6.09
C VAL A 73 -4.72 -5.75 5.44
N LEU A 74 -3.88 -6.43 6.22
CA LEU A 74 -2.93 -7.45 5.78
C LEU A 74 -3.44 -8.84 6.20
N GLY A 75 -3.11 -9.87 5.41
CA GLY A 75 -3.45 -11.26 5.74
C GLY A 75 -4.92 -11.63 5.51
N VAL A 76 -5.68 -10.76 4.84
CA VAL A 76 -7.11 -10.99 4.57
C VAL A 76 -7.32 -12.20 3.67
N GLU A 77 -6.53 -12.36 2.60
CA GLU A 77 -6.67 -13.50 1.69
C GLU A 77 -6.52 -14.84 2.44
N ASP A 78 -5.51 -14.93 3.30
CA ASP A 78 -5.21 -16.12 4.10
C ASP A 78 -6.30 -16.39 5.15
N CYS A 79 -6.83 -15.32 5.78
CA CYS A 79 -7.92 -15.37 6.74
C CYS A 79 -9.23 -15.91 6.13
N LEU A 80 -9.63 -15.37 4.98
CA LEU A 80 -10.85 -15.79 4.30
C LEU A 80 -10.72 -17.21 3.74
N ALA A 81 -9.55 -17.57 3.20
CA ALA A 81 -9.29 -18.90 2.66
C ALA A 81 -9.03 -19.97 3.73
N ARG A 82 -8.88 -19.59 5.00
CA ARG A 82 -8.49 -20.48 6.13
C ARG A 82 -7.20 -21.25 5.84
N ARG A 83 -6.19 -20.55 5.33
CA ARG A 83 -4.88 -21.14 4.97
C ARG A 83 -3.74 -20.50 5.77
N SER A 84 -2.59 -21.18 5.76
CA SER A 84 -1.33 -20.61 6.21
C SER A 84 -0.92 -19.41 5.37
N SER A 85 -0.10 -18.53 5.94
CA SER A 85 0.24 -17.28 5.26
C SER A 85 0.91 -17.51 3.91
N GLN A 86 0.41 -16.87 2.87
CA GLN A 86 1.01 -16.93 1.54
C GLN A 86 2.14 -15.93 1.34
N LEU A 87 2.31 -14.95 2.23
CA LEU A 87 3.23 -13.84 2.09
C LEU A 87 3.97 -13.57 3.41
N SER A 88 5.22 -13.16 3.32
CA SER A 88 5.89 -12.53 4.46
C SER A 88 5.59 -11.03 4.44
N TYR A 89 5.42 -10.43 5.62
CA TYR A 89 5.19 -8.99 5.76
C TYR A 89 6.33 -8.38 6.55
N VAL A 90 7.02 -7.39 5.97
CA VAL A 90 8.21 -6.77 6.57
C VAL A 90 8.07 -5.26 6.61
N ALA A 91 8.29 -4.66 7.77
CA ALA A 91 8.25 -3.22 7.94
C ALA A 91 9.35 -2.53 7.11
N THR A 92 9.01 -1.55 6.27
CA THR A 92 9.99 -0.71 5.55
C THR A 92 10.29 0.58 6.31
N LYS A 93 9.34 1.01 7.15
CA LYS A 93 9.44 2.10 8.13
C LYS A 93 8.86 1.62 9.47
N PRO A 94 9.14 2.26 10.61
CA PRO A 94 8.49 1.93 11.87
C PRO A 94 6.98 1.89 11.68
N ALA A 95 6.36 0.81 12.12
CA ALA A 95 4.97 0.51 11.86
C ALA A 95 4.23 0.23 13.17
N ARG A 96 2.97 0.66 13.25
CA ARG A 96 2.08 0.30 14.35
C ARG A 96 0.91 -0.46 13.75
N VAL A 97 0.59 -1.61 14.30
CA VAL A 97 -0.49 -2.46 13.81
C VAL A 97 -1.47 -2.79 14.92
N LEU A 98 -2.71 -3.06 14.53
CA LEU A 98 -3.65 -3.79 15.35
C LEU A 98 -3.65 -5.25 14.86
N GLU A 99 -3.19 -6.16 15.70
CA GLU A 99 -3.21 -7.60 15.40
C GLU A 99 -4.52 -8.21 15.90
N ILE A 100 -5.29 -8.79 14.98
CA ILE A 100 -6.57 -9.43 15.29
C ILE A 100 -6.46 -10.93 14.99
N PRO A 101 -6.80 -11.82 15.94
CA PRO A 101 -6.83 -13.25 15.67
C PRO A 101 -7.72 -13.58 14.47
N GLN A 102 -7.26 -14.50 13.61
CA GLN A 102 -7.94 -14.85 12.35
C GLN A 102 -9.44 -15.17 12.54
N ASN A 103 -9.77 -15.96 13.56
CA ASN A 103 -11.14 -16.35 13.85
C ASN A 103 -12.00 -15.18 14.33
N ALA A 104 -11.42 -14.26 15.11
CA ALA A 104 -12.11 -13.07 15.62
C ALA A 104 -12.44 -12.09 14.48
N PHE A 105 -11.47 -11.86 13.58
CA PHE A 105 -11.69 -11.01 12.41
C PHE A 105 -12.75 -11.60 11.47
N ARG A 106 -12.71 -12.92 11.25
CA ARG A 106 -13.72 -13.59 10.42
C ARG A 106 -15.12 -13.49 11.03
N GLY A 107 -15.27 -13.76 12.32
CA GLY A 107 -16.56 -13.58 13.01
C GLY A 107 -17.08 -12.15 12.93
N PHE A 108 -16.19 -11.15 13.02
CA PHE A 108 -16.56 -9.75 12.79
C PHE A 108 -17.12 -9.51 11.38
N LEU A 109 -16.49 -10.07 10.33
CA LEU A 109 -16.99 -9.93 8.96
C LEU A 109 -18.28 -10.72 8.71
N ASP A 110 -18.43 -11.90 9.31
CA ASP A 110 -19.64 -12.71 9.19
C ASP A 110 -20.86 -11.99 9.80
N ASP A 111 -20.65 -11.26 10.90
CA ASP A 111 -21.69 -10.49 11.59
C ASP A 111 -22.00 -9.14 10.93
N ASP A 112 -21.13 -8.64 10.06
CA ASP A 112 -21.22 -7.30 9.49
C ASP A 112 -21.05 -7.28 7.97
N LYS A 113 -22.18 -7.29 7.26
CA LYS A 113 -22.25 -7.27 5.79
C LYS A 113 -21.57 -6.04 5.17
N GLN A 114 -21.57 -4.89 5.86
CA GLN A 114 -20.93 -3.69 5.35
C GLN A 114 -19.41 -3.81 5.43
N ALA A 115 -18.89 -4.32 6.54
CA ALA A 115 -17.46 -4.58 6.69
C ALA A 115 -16.97 -5.62 5.66
N MET A 116 -17.73 -6.71 5.44
CA MET A 116 -17.44 -7.70 4.40
C MET A 116 -17.40 -7.08 2.99
N ALA A 117 -18.36 -6.19 2.68
CA ALA A 117 -18.39 -5.49 1.40
C ALA A 117 -17.15 -4.60 1.20
N LEU A 118 -16.73 -3.88 2.25
CA LEU A 118 -15.52 -3.04 2.21
C LEU A 118 -14.26 -3.88 1.93
N ILE A 119 -14.11 -5.01 2.62
CA ILE A 119 -13.00 -5.94 2.38
C ILE A 119 -13.04 -6.51 0.96
N THR A 120 -14.22 -6.87 0.46
CA THR A 120 -14.38 -7.39 -0.90
C THR A 120 -13.93 -6.37 -1.95
N VAL A 121 -14.31 -5.10 -1.78
CA VAL A 121 -13.87 -4.02 -2.67
C VAL A 121 -12.36 -3.81 -2.60
N ASP A 122 -11.77 -3.83 -1.40
CA ASP A 122 -10.33 -3.70 -1.22
C ASP A 122 -9.57 -4.82 -1.95
N LEU A 123 -9.99 -6.08 -1.78
CA LEU A 123 -9.41 -7.23 -2.47
C LEU A 123 -9.53 -7.11 -4.00
N ALA A 124 -10.68 -6.67 -4.51
CA ALA A 124 -10.89 -6.45 -5.94
C ALA A 124 -9.96 -5.36 -6.50
N VAL A 125 -9.76 -4.27 -5.76
CA VAL A 125 -8.81 -3.21 -6.12
C VAL A 125 -7.37 -3.73 -6.13
N ARG A 126 -6.95 -4.46 -5.09
CA ARG A 126 -5.60 -5.07 -5.04
C ARG A 126 -5.37 -6.03 -6.19
N LEU A 127 -6.33 -6.90 -6.50
CA LEU A 127 -6.26 -7.82 -7.62
C LEU A 127 -6.11 -7.07 -8.95
N ARG A 128 -6.92 -6.03 -9.17
CA ARG A 128 -6.80 -5.18 -10.37
C ARG A 128 -5.42 -4.56 -10.48
N LEU A 129 -4.89 -4.02 -9.39
CA LEU A 129 -3.55 -3.41 -9.37
C LEU A 129 -2.44 -4.43 -9.65
N ARG A 130 -2.56 -5.67 -9.14
CA ARG A 130 -1.66 -6.79 -9.46
C ARG A 130 -1.73 -7.15 -10.96
N ASN A 131 -2.93 -7.25 -11.53
CA ASN A 131 -3.12 -7.54 -12.95
C ASN A 131 -2.53 -6.45 -13.86
N VAL A 132 -2.67 -5.19 -13.48
CA VAL A 132 -2.06 -4.08 -14.20
C VAL A 132 -0.53 -4.18 -14.16
N ALA A 133 0.06 -4.51 -12.99
CA ALA A 133 1.51 -4.71 -12.89
C ALA A 133 2.00 -5.88 -13.75
N LEU A 134 1.23 -6.97 -13.84
CA LEU A 134 1.53 -8.09 -14.75
C LEU A 134 1.58 -7.66 -16.21
N GLY A 135 0.79 -6.67 -16.63
CA GLY A 135 0.84 -6.10 -17.98
C GLY A 135 2.20 -5.49 -18.37
N PHE A 136 3.04 -5.16 -17.38
CA PHE A 136 4.40 -4.66 -17.60
C PHE A 136 5.47 -5.76 -17.49
N ALA A 137 5.12 -7.01 -17.23
CA ALA A 137 6.10 -8.07 -16.92
C ALA A 137 7.17 -8.28 -18.01
N THR A 138 6.80 -8.11 -19.28
CA THR A 138 7.71 -8.24 -20.43
C THR A 138 8.32 -6.91 -20.88
N ALA A 139 7.97 -5.80 -20.24
CA ALA A 139 8.46 -4.48 -20.59
C ALA A 139 9.91 -4.27 -20.16
N LYS A 140 10.58 -3.31 -20.80
CA LYS A 140 11.94 -2.89 -20.43
C LYS A 140 11.98 -2.44 -18.96
N VAL A 141 13.13 -2.62 -18.29
CA VAL A 141 13.32 -2.26 -16.87
C VAL A 141 12.90 -0.82 -16.59
N ARG A 142 13.21 0.11 -17.50
CA ARG A 142 12.80 1.52 -17.39
C ARG A 142 11.28 1.67 -17.31
N SER A 143 10.54 1.07 -18.25
CA SER A 143 9.07 1.12 -18.28
C SER A 143 8.45 0.52 -17.01
N ARG A 144 8.96 -0.64 -16.57
CA ARG A 144 8.51 -1.28 -15.33
C ARG A 144 8.75 -0.40 -14.11
N LEU A 145 9.95 0.20 -14.00
CA LEU A 145 10.29 1.09 -12.90
C LEU A 145 9.44 2.36 -12.90
N THR A 146 9.26 3.01 -14.05
CA THR A 146 8.44 4.21 -14.15
C THR A 146 6.98 3.93 -13.81
N ALA A 147 6.41 2.82 -14.29
CA ALA A 147 5.04 2.42 -13.96
C ALA A 147 4.88 2.15 -12.45
N TYR A 148 5.85 1.47 -11.84
CA TYR A 148 5.84 1.21 -10.40
C TYR A 148 5.95 2.51 -9.58
N LEU A 149 6.87 3.41 -9.94
CA LEU A 149 7.01 4.71 -9.27
C LEU A 149 5.77 5.60 -9.46
N THR A 150 5.13 5.59 -10.62
CA THR A 150 3.85 6.29 -10.86
C THR A 150 2.75 5.73 -9.95
N ARG A 151 2.67 4.40 -9.78
CA ARG A 151 1.73 3.77 -8.85
C ARG A 151 2.02 4.18 -7.41
N LEU A 152 3.28 4.17 -6.97
CA LEU A 152 3.66 4.62 -5.62
C LEU A 152 3.33 6.09 -5.40
N GLN A 153 3.54 6.94 -6.41
CA GLN A 153 3.16 8.35 -6.38
C GLN A 153 1.66 8.52 -6.19
N ALA A 154 0.84 7.75 -6.91
CA ALA A 154 -0.61 7.85 -6.84
C ALA A 154 -1.18 7.34 -5.49
N LEU A 155 -0.55 6.34 -4.89
CA LEU A 155 -1.04 5.71 -3.65
C LEU A 155 -0.46 6.35 -2.38
N HIS A 156 0.79 6.77 -2.40
CA HIS A 156 1.55 7.18 -1.20
C HIS A 156 2.34 8.47 -1.40
N GLY A 157 2.14 9.16 -2.52
CA GLY A 157 2.84 10.40 -2.82
C GLY A 157 2.38 11.55 -1.93
N ILE A 158 3.34 12.27 -1.36
CA ILE A 158 3.12 13.48 -0.58
C ILE A 158 3.46 14.68 -1.48
N PRO A 159 2.52 15.60 -1.75
CA PRO A 159 2.83 16.84 -2.46
C PRO A 159 3.90 17.63 -1.70
N GLY A 160 4.90 18.14 -2.41
CA GLY A 160 5.95 18.97 -1.84
C GLY A 160 6.49 19.97 -2.84
N ASP A 161 7.41 20.82 -2.40
CA ASP A 161 7.99 21.85 -3.26
C ASP A 161 8.72 21.24 -4.45
N GLY A 162 8.22 21.52 -5.65
CA GLY A 162 8.80 21.04 -6.90
C GLY A 162 8.47 19.60 -7.29
N GLY A 163 7.45 18.96 -6.68
CA GLY A 163 6.96 17.66 -7.15
C GLY A 163 6.22 16.84 -6.11
N VAL A 164 6.34 15.52 -6.22
CA VAL A 164 5.76 14.56 -5.26
C VAL A 164 6.88 13.75 -4.61
N VAL A 165 6.82 13.62 -3.29
CA VAL A 165 7.75 12.82 -2.51
C VAL A 165 7.14 11.45 -2.22
N ILE A 166 7.88 10.40 -2.55
CA ILE A 166 7.58 9.02 -2.19
C ILE A 166 8.50 8.66 -1.01
N ASP A 167 7.92 8.60 0.19
CA ASP A 167 8.63 8.31 1.45
C ASP A 167 8.09 7.04 2.12
N VAL A 168 8.33 5.92 1.45
CA VAL A 168 7.82 4.60 1.83
C VAL A 168 8.91 3.65 2.33
N GLY A 169 10.15 4.14 2.47
CA GLY A 169 11.26 3.37 3.04
C GLY A 169 11.85 2.27 2.15
N LEU A 170 11.51 2.23 0.86
CA LEU A 170 12.06 1.26 -0.09
C LEU A 170 13.47 1.64 -0.53
N ASN A 171 14.37 0.67 -0.58
CA ASN A 171 15.70 0.82 -1.18
C ASN A 171 15.71 0.30 -2.64
N HIS A 172 16.83 0.43 -3.35
CA HIS A 172 16.91 0.00 -4.75
C HIS A 172 16.79 -1.53 -4.94
N ALA A 173 17.18 -2.35 -3.96
CA ALA A 173 16.96 -3.79 -4.00
C ALA A 173 15.47 -4.12 -3.83
N ASP A 174 14.75 -3.36 -3.01
CA ASP A 174 13.29 -3.47 -2.91
C ASP A 174 12.61 -3.08 -4.23
N LEU A 175 13.02 -1.97 -4.85
CA LEU A 175 12.51 -1.59 -6.17
C LEU A 175 12.77 -2.69 -7.22
N ALA A 176 13.96 -3.28 -7.19
CA ALA A 176 14.35 -4.38 -8.07
C ALA A 176 13.48 -5.62 -7.86
N SER A 177 13.24 -5.99 -6.59
CA SER A 177 12.35 -7.07 -6.19
C SER A 177 10.89 -6.81 -6.61
N ALA A 178 10.41 -5.56 -6.50
CA ALA A 178 9.04 -5.21 -6.86
C ALA A 178 8.77 -5.25 -8.38
N ILE A 179 9.79 -4.97 -9.20
CA ILE A 179 9.64 -4.93 -10.65
C ILE A 179 10.21 -6.16 -11.37
N GLY A 180 10.84 -7.10 -10.66
CA GLY A 180 11.49 -8.28 -11.25
C GLY A 180 12.72 -7.93 -12.09
N ALA A 181 13.62 -7.11 -11.54
CA ALA A 181 14.88 -6.72 -12.17
C ALA A 181 16.07 -6.94 -11.21
N SER A 182 17.30 -6.82 -11.71
CA SER A 182 18.47 -6.76 -10.84
C SER A 182 18.62 -5.38 -10.21
N ALA A 183 19.16 -5.32 -8.98
CA ALA A 183 19.47 -4.05 -8.32
C ALA A 183 20.41 -3.18 -9.16
N ALA A 184 21.38 -3.79 -9.87
CA ALA A 184 22.26 -3.08 -10.79
C ALA A 184 21.49 -2.41 -11.96
N SER A 185 20.51 -3.10 -12.54
CA SER A 185 19.67 -2.54 -13.60
C SER A 185 18.81 -1.38 -13.09
N VAL A 186 18.22 -1.52 -11.90
CA VAL A 186 17.45 -0.44 -11.26
C VAL A 186 18.34 0.75 -10.96
N ASN A 187 19.53 0.54 -10.39
CA ASN A 187 20.50 1.61 -10.11
C ASN A 187 20.82 2.41 -11.38
N ALA A 188 21.11 1.73 -12.50
CA ALA A 188 21.42 2.37 -13.76
C ALA A 188 20.25 3.22 -14.30
N VAL A 189 19.01 2.70 -14.22
CA VAL A 189 17.83 3.46 -14.66
C VAL A 189 17.53 4.64 -13.73
N MET A 190 17.63 4.46 -12.41
CA MET A 190 17.45 5.54 -11.42
C MET A 190 18.46 6.68 -11.66
N ALA A 191 19.73 6.34 -11.90
CA ALA A 191 20.77 7.32 -12.23
C ALA A 191 20.44 8.09 -13.52
N LYS A 192 19.98 7.38 -14.57
CA LYS A 192 19.57 8.01 -15.83
C LYS A 192 18.38 8.96 -15.64
N LEU A 193 17.34 8.54 -14.92
CA LEU A 193 16.17 9.36 -14.60
C LEU A 193 16.52 10.60 -13.75
N LYS A 194 17.51 10.47 -12.86
CA LYS A 194 18.05 11.59 -12.09
C LYS A 194 18.78 12.59 -12.98
N ASN A 195 19.65 12.11 -13.87
CA ASN A 195 20.41 12.96 -14.80
C ASN A 195 19.48 13.69 -15.81
N GLU A 196 18.39 13.06 -16.23
CA GLU A 196 17.34 13.67 -17.06
C GLU A 196 16.42 14.63 -16.27
N GLY A 197 16.59 14.72 -14.94
CA GLY A 197 15.83 15.60 -14.06
C GLY A 197 14.38 15.16 -13.81
N PHE A 198 14.05 13.89 -14.06
CA PHE A 198 12.74 13.32 -13.66
C PHE A 198 12.68 13.04 -12.17
N LEU A 199 13.81 12.62 -11.59
CA LEU A 199 13.91 12.22 -10.19
C LEU A 199 14.97 13.01 -9.43
N ALA A 200 14.80 13.12 -8.13
CA ALA A 200 15.88 13.26 -7.16
C ALA A 200 15.71 12.21 -6.05
N THR A 201 16.77 11.95 -5.30
CA THR A 201 16.80 10.94 -4.24
C THR A 201 17.30 11.57 -2.95
N GLY A 202 16.61 11.31 -1.85
CA GLY A 202 17.09 11.56 -0.49
C GLY A 202 17.36 10.26 0.26
N TYR A 203 17.54 10.32 1.58
CA TYR A 203 17.67 9.12 2.40
C TYR A 203 16.36 8.32 2.43
N LYS A 204 16.32 7.19 1.72
CA LYS A 204 15.13 6.32 1.54
C LYS A 204 13.89 7.03 0.97
N THR A 205 14.08 8.16 0.30
CA THR A 205 13.02 8.98 -0.31
C THR A 205 13.30 9.22 -1.79
N ILE A 206 12.23 9.22 -2.59
CA ILE A 206 12.28 9.47 -4.04
C ILE A 206 11.42 10.69 -4.34
N HIS A 207 12.00 11.72 -4.95
CA HIS A 207 11.33 12.94 -5.35
C HIS A 207 11.05 12.89 -6.85
N VAL A 208 9.77 12.81 -7.22
CA VAL A 208 9.32 12.84 -8.62
C VAL A 208 9.07 14.29 -9.02
N LYS A 209 9.97 14.85 -9.83
CA LYS A 209 9.97 16.28 -10.20
C LYS A 209 9.17 16.57 -11.47
N LYS A 210 9.06 15.58 -12.35
CA LYS A 210 8.34 15.67 -13.63
C LYS A 210 7.45 14.45 -13.76
N ARG A 211 6.37 14.56 -14.54
CA ARG A 211 5.53 13.41 -14.86
C ARG A 211 6.39 12.31 -15.49
N LEU A 212 6.47 11.15 -14.84
CA LEU A 212 7.07 9.96 -15.41
C LEU A 212 6.17 9.54 -16.58
N ARG A 213 6.68 9.60 -17.81
CA ARG A 213 5.95 9.06 -18.96
C ARG A 213 5.98 7.53 -18.84
N GLU A 214 4.80 6.93 -18.84
CA GLU A 214 4.68 5.50 -19.04
C GLU A 214 5.00 5.23 -20.51
N ASP A 215 6.14 4.58 -20.78
CA ASP A 215 6.36 3.93 -22.07
C ASP A 215 5.48 2.66 -22.06
N GLY A 216 4.16 2.81 -22.22
CA GLY A 216 3.15 1.75 -22.12
C GLY A 216 1.71 2.29 -22.03
N PRO A 217 0.67 1.43 -22.15
CA PRO A 217 -0.72 1.86 -22.05
C PRO A 217 -1.00 2.46 -20.66
N PRO A 218 -1.79 3.55 -20.59
CA PRO A 218 -2.00 4.28 -19.34
C PRO A 218 -2.65 3.41 -18.26
N LEU A 219 -2.15 3.51 -17.01
CA LEU A 219 -2.67 2.78 -15.84
C LEU A 219 -4.13 3.14 -15.45
N SER A 220 -4.75 4.14 -16.08
CA SER A 220 -6.17 4.49 -16.00
C SER A 220 -6.58 5.43 -17.14
N PRO A 221 -7.87 5.49 -17.55
CA PRO A 221 -8.36 6.61 -18.34
C PRO A 221 -8.04 7.91 -17.58
N ALA A 222 -7.70 8.97 -18.32
CA ALA A 222 -7.38 10.29 -17.78
C ALA A 222 -8.32 10.67 -16.61
N PRO A 223 -7.82 11.28 -15.53
CA PRO A 223 -8.67 11.65 -14.41
C PRO A 223 -9.81 12.52 -14.93
N ALA A 224 -11.04 12.05 -14.77
CA ALA A 224 -12.21 12.90 -14.93
C ALA A 224 -12.03 14.09 -14.00
N ALA A 225 -12.14 15.28 -14.58
CA ALA A 225 -11.81 16.53 -13.93
C ALA A 225 -12.65 16.78 -12.66
N ARG A 226 -11.96 17.43 -11.71
CA ARG A 226 -12.41 18.24 -10.55
C ARG A 226 -12.60 17.54 -9.20
N PRO A 227 -12.06 18.14 -8.11
CA PRO A 227 -12.45 17.80 -6.75
C PRO A 227 -13.91 18.21 -6.51
N ARG A 228 -14.74 17.30 -6.02
CA ARG A 228 -16.06 17.62 -5.47
C ARG A 228 -15.85 18.48 -4.22
N ARG A 229 -16.28 19.74 -4.28
CA ARG A 229 -16.41 20.61 -3.10
C ARG A 229 -17.34 19.92 -2.09
N ILE A 230 -16.86 19.72 -0.87
CA ILE A 230 -17.71 19.44 0.29
C ILE A 230 -18.46 20.74 0.60
N PRO A 231 -19.80 20.76 0.63
CA PRO A 231 -20.53 21.95 1.03
C PRO A 231 -20.26 22.22 2.52
N GLN A 232 -19.69 23.38 2.83
CA GLN A 232 -19.59 23.86 4.21
C GLN A 232 -21.01 24.09 4.75
N MET A 233 -21.44 23.28 5.72
CA MET A 233 -22.60 23.61 6.54
C MET A 233 -22.31 24.92 7.27
N ARG A 234 -23.09 25.96 6.95
CA ARG A 234 -23.16 27.20 7.73
C ARG A 234 -23.72 26.85 9.11
N ILE A 235 -22.86 26.85 10.13
CA ILE A 235 -23.31 26.92 11.52
C ILE A 235 -23.82 28.34 11.74
N GLY A 236 -25.13 28.48 11.87
CA GLY A 236 -25.79 29.74 12.18
C GLY A 236 -25.38 30.22 13.58
N ARG A 237 -24.69 31.36 13.65
CA ARG A 237 -24.69 32.20 14.84
C ARG A 237 -26.07 32.86 14.94
N ARG A 238 -26.88 32.46 15.91
CA ARG A 238 -27.96 33.32 16.42
C ARG A 238 -27.40 34.13 17.59
N ILE A 239 -27.59 35.43 17.43
CA ILE A 239 -27.19 36.53 18.28
C ILE A 239 -28.06 36.52 19.53
N ALA A 240 -27.43 36.74 20.69
CA ALA A 240 -28.11 37.16 21.91
C ALA A 240 -28.52 38.64 21.76
N MET A 241 -29.81 38.92 21.92
CA MET A 241 -30.36 40.22 22.32
C MET A 241 -31.71 39.95 22.98
N GLY A 242 -31.85 40.41 24.22
CA GLY A 242 -32.99 40.19 25.12
C GLY A 242 -32.49 40.00 26.54
#